data_AF-A0A9D7NKH2-F1
#
_entry.id   AF-A0A9D7NKH2-F1
#
_cell.length_a   1.000
_cell.length_b   1.000
_cell.length_c   1.000
_cell.angle_alpha   90.00
_cell.angle_beta   90.00
_cell.angle_gamma   90.00
#
_symmetry.space_group_name_H-M   'P 1'
#
loop_
_entity.id
_entity.type
_entity.pdbx_description
1 polymer ?
#
loop_
_entity_poly.entity_id
_entity_poly.type
_entity_poly.pdbx_seq_one_letter_code
_entity_poly.pdbx_strand_id
1 'polypeptide(L)'
;MNSLKTGFLGKKIPVIFRPYHEHTGSWFWWGEKLCTPEEYIALWRMTVDRLKAQGVNNLLYAYSPAEFNSASHYLERYPGDAYVDVIGFDTYHRNPDDSLATQWFTNRLASSMATMTQIAKAHQKVMVLSETGCEQVPVQNWWTGVLWSAIKNYQPAYVLVWRNGRPDHFYAPYPGHLSQNDFKAFQQHPRVYFQDEWKARKRQK
;
A
#
# COMPACT_ATOMS: atom_id res chain seq x y z
N MET A 1 -19.41 7.02 4.89
CA MET A 1 -18.27 7.89 5.30
C MET A 1 -18.67 9.06 6.19
N ASN A 2 -19.78 9.76 5.91
CA ASN A 2 -20.22 10.91 6.75
C ASN A 2 -20.59 10.54 8.20
N SER A 3 -20.92 9.28 8.48
CA SER A 3 -21.22 8.77 9.82
C SER A 3 -19.98 8.48 10.66
N LEU A 4 -18.78 8.40 10.06
CA LEU A 4 -17.53 8.14 10.79
C LEU A 4 -17.10 9.40 11.53
N LYS A 5 -17.48 9.50 12.80
CA LYS A 5 -17.25 10.67 13.66
C LYS A 5 -16.71 10.24 15.02
N THR A 6 -15.98 11.14 15.70
CA THR A 6 -15.52 10.89 17.08
C THR A 6 -16.67 11.09 18.08
N GLY A 7 -17.16 10.05 18.73
CA GLY A 7 -18.28 10.18 19.68
C GLY A 7 -19.56 10.76 19.04
N PHE A 8 -20.53 11.15 19.87
CA PHE A 8 -21.87 11.53 19.40
C PHE A 8 -21.93 12.87 18.63
N LEU A 9 -21.16 13.88 19.06
CA LEU A 9 -21.14 15.23 18.45
C LEU A 9 -19.89 15.52 17.61
N GLY A 10 -18.96 14.56 17.47
CA GLY A 10 -17.61 14.94 17.09
C GLY A 10 -17.30 15.04 15.61
N LYS A 11 -16.01 15.26 15.35
CA LYS A 11 -15.45 15.58 14.04
C LYS A 11 -15.39 14.32 13.19
N LYS A 12 -15.55 14.48 11.88
CA LYS A 12 -15.39 13.36 10.94
C LYS A 12 -13.96 12.81 11.03
N ILE A 13 -13.84 11.47 11.03
CA ILE A 13 -12.57 10.78 11.10
C ILE A 13 -11.96 10.74 9.69
N PRO A 14 -10.72 11.21 9.48
CA PRO A 14 -10.04 11.09 8.19
C PRO A 14 -9.80 9.63 7.81
N VAL A 15 -10.03 9.29 6.54
CA VAL A 15 -9.81 7.95 5.99
C VAL A 15 -9.02 8.05 4.69
N ILE A 16 -8.00 7.20 4.53
CA ILE A 16 -7.41 6.96 3.21
C ILE A 16 -8.30 5.94 2.51
N PHE A 17 -9.04 6.39 1.50
CA PHE A 17 -9.95 5.57 0.71
C PHE A 17 -9.26 5.14 -0.59
N ARG A 18 -9.15 3.83 -0.80
CA ARG A 18 -8.35 3.22 -1.87
C ARG A 18 -9.21 2.29 -2.74
N PRO A 19 -10.16 2.84 -3.53
CA PRO A 19 -11.00 2.04 -4.40
C PRO A 19 -10.21 1.56 -5.63
N TYR A 20 -10.73 0.54 -6.32
CA TYR A 20 -10.25 0.10 -7.63
C TYR A 20 -8.75 -0.24 -7.70
N HIS A 21 -8.17 -0.66 -6.58
CA HIS A 21 -6.80 -1.17 -6.49
C HIS A 21 -6.52 -2.33 -7.47
N GLU A 22 -5.24 -2.57 -7.74
CA GLU A 22 -4.76 -3.70 -8.54
C GLU A 22 -5.28 -3.75 -9.98
N HIS A 23 -5.70 -2.60 -10.53
CA HIS A 23 -6.33 -2.54 -11.84
C HIS A 23 -5.41 -2.89 -13.03
N THR A 24 -4.09 -2.91 -12.87
CA THR A 24 -3.15 -3.45 -13.88
C THR A 24 -3.24 -4.97 -13.98
N GLY A 25 -3.85 -5.64 -13.00
CA GLY A 25 -4.29 -7.02 -13.09
C GLY A 25 -5.64 -7.15 -13.82
N SER A 26 -6.19 -8.36 -13.87
CA SER A 26 -7.52 -8.62 -14.45
C SER A 26 -8.35 -9.62 -13.65
N TRP A 27 -8.11 -9.69 -12.34
CA TRP A 27 -8.88 -10.50 -11.39
C TRP A 27 -10.05 -9.73 -10.75
N PHE A 28 -10.07 -8.40 -10.90
CA PHE A 28 -11.23 -7.57 -10.58
C PHE A 28 -11.92 -7.10 -11.86
N TRP A 29 -13.23 -6.84 -11.77
CA TRP A 29 -14.03 -6.42 -12.93
C TRP A 29 -13.61 -5.06 -13.53
N TRP A 30 -12.85 -4.25 -12.79
CA TRP A 30 -12.26 -2.99 -13.24
C TRP A 30 -10.81 -3.14 -13.79
N GLY A 31 -10.35 -4.37 -14.01
CA GLY A 31 -8.98 -4.67 -14.42
C GLY A 31 -8.66 -4.30 -15.87
N GLU A 32 -7.37 -4.35 -16.19
CA GLU A 32 -6.78 -3.85 -17.44
C GLU A 32 -7.42 -4.45 -18.70
N LYS A 33 -7.66 -5.77 -18.70
CA LYS A 33 -8.29 -6.48 -19.83
C LYS A 33 -9.80 -6.31 -19.92
N LEU A 34 -10.41 -5.59 -18.97
CA LEU A 34 -11.86 -5.52 -18.78
C LEU A 34 -12.41 -4.10 -18.98
N CYS A 35 -11.53 -3.12 -19.16
CA CYS A 35 -11.89 -1.74 -19.50
C CYS A 35 -10.72 -1.01 -20.16
N THR A 36 -11.00 0.04 -20.93
CA THR A 36 -9.95 0.92 -21.46
C THR A 36 -9.37 1.83 -20.37
N PRO A 37 -8.19 2.45 -20.59
CA PRO A 37 -7.66 3.45 -19.68
C PRO A 37 -8.65 4.60 -19.40
N GLU A 38 -9.36 5.07 -20.42
CA GLU A 38 -10.34 6.15 -20.31
C GLU A 38 -11.54 5.76 -19.44
N GLU A 39 -12.04 4.53 -19.59
CA GLU A 39 -13.14 4.00 -18.78
C GLU A 39 -12.74 3.87 -17.31
N TYR A 40 -11.54 3.38 -17.02
CA TYR A 40 -11.02 3.32 -15.65
C TYR A 40 -10.89 4.72 -15.03
N ILE A 41 -10.32 5.68 -15.78
CA ILE A 41 -10.20 7.07 -15.34
C ILE A 41 -11.59 7.70 -15.11
N ALA A 42 -12.56 7.43 -15.99
CA ALA A 42 -13.93 7.91 -15.84
C ALA A 42 -14.61 7.34 -14.58
N LEU A 43 -14.48 6.03 -14.34
CA LEU A 43 -14.98 5.34 -13.14
C LEU A 43 -14.42 5.97 -11.86
N TRP A 44 -13.11 6.23 -11.85
CA TRP A 44 -12.45 6.87 -10.72
C TRP A 44 -13.00 8.26 -10.45
N ARG A 45 -12.99 9.13 -11.47
CA ARG A 45 -13.42 10.53 -11.35
C ARG A 45 -14.89 10.63 -10.94
N MET A 46 -15.76 9.84 -11.57
CA MET A 46 -17.18 9.73 -11.19
C MET A 46 -17.35 9.41 -9.71
N THR A 47 -16.57 8.47 -9.18
CA THR A 47 -16.64 8.06 -7.77
C THR A 47 -16.21 9.18 -6.83
N VAL A 48 -15.08 9.82 -7.11
CA VAL A 48 -14.56 10.95 -6.32
C VAL A 48 -15.54 12.12 -6.33
N ASP A 49 -16.05 12.50 -7.51
CA ASP A 49 -16.97 13.61 -7.67
C ASP A 49 -18.30 13.34 -6.96
N ARG A 50 -18.82 12.12 -7.06
CA ARG A 50 -20.03 11.71 -6.35
C ARG A 50 -19.85 11.82 -4.84
N LEU A 51 -18.73 11.34 -4.29
CA LEU A 51 -18.46 11.42 -2.86
C LEU A 51 -18.32 12.87 -2.38
N LYS A 52 -17.60 13.71 -3.13
CA LYS A 52 -17.49 15.15 -2.85
C LYS A 52 -18.85 15.84 -2.89
N ALA A 53 -19.66 15.57 -3.91
CA ALA A 53 -21.02 16.12 -4.05
C ALA A 53 -21.96 15.67 -2.91
N GLN A 54 -21.73 14.50 -2.31
CA GLN A 54 -22.43 14.01 -1.12
C GLN A 54 -21.85 14.57 0.20
N GLY A 55 -21.01 15.62 0.13
CA GLY A 55 -20.44 16.30 1.29
C GLY A 55 -19.41 15.43 2.05
N VAL A 56 -18.85 14.41 1.42
CA VAL A 56 -17.79 13.59 2.02
C VAL A 56 -16.47 14.34 1.87
N ASN A 57 -16.02 14.95 2.97
CA ASN A 57 -14.84 15.82 3.05
C ASN A 57 -13.77 15.31 4.02
N ASN A 58 -13.82 14.02 4.36
CA ASN A 58 -12.91 13.34 5.27
C ASN A 58 -12.13 12.20 4.60
N LEU A 59 -12.00 12.22 3.27
CA LEU A 59 -11.25 11.22 2.52
C LEU A 59 -9.99 11.82 1.91
N LEU A 60 -8.92 11.02 1.93
CA LEU A 60 -7.80 11.11 0.99
C LEU A 60 -7.93 9.95 0.01
N TYR A 61 -7.81 10.21 -1.28
CA TYR A 61 -7.95 9.19 -2.32
C TYR A 61 -6.59 8.58 -2.67
N ALA A 62 -6.46 7.26 -2.51
CA ALA A 62 -5.23 6.52 -2.75
C ALA A 62 -5.31 5.68 -4.02
N TYR A 63 -4.43 5.90 -4.99
CA TYR A 63 -4.31 5.14 -6.24
C TYR A 63 -3.20 4.08 -6.11
N SER A 64 -3.53 2.82 -6.38
CA SER A 64 -2.61 1.69 -6.19
C SER A 64 -2.81 0.60 -7.25
N PRO A 65 -2.12 0.66 -8.40
CA PRO A 65 -2.06 -0.48 -9.33
C PRO A 65 -1.41 -1.70 -8.66
N ALA A 66 -1.49 -2.86 -9.32
CA ALA A 66 -0.68 -4.00 -8.97
C ALA A 66 0.75 -3.76 -9.51
N GLU A 67 1.46 -4.81 -9.89
CA GLU A 67 2.78 -4.67 -10.50
C GLU A 67 2.72 -3.91 -11.85
N PHE A 68 3.71 -3.05 -12.08
CA PHE A 68 3.82 -2.17 -13.26
C PHE A 68 5.26 -2.11 -13.77
N ASN A 69 5.47 -2.07 -15.08
CA ASN A 69 6.82 -2.26 -15.65
C ASN A 69 7.62 -0.96 -15.85
N SER A 70 6.96 0.20 -15.77
CA SER A 70 7.58 1.51 -15.98
C SER A 70 6.72 2.62 -15.35
N ALA A 71 7.27 3.83 -15.25
CA ALA A 71 6.50 5.01 -14.86
C ALA A 71 5.36 5.31 -15.85
N SER A 72 5.57 5.09 -17.15
CA SER A 72 4.51 5.27 -18.16
C SER A 72 3.37 4.27 -17.96
N HIS A 73 3.67 3.00 -17.67
CA HIS A 73 2.64 2.00 -17.36
C HIS A 73 1.90 2.36 -16.07
N TYR A 74 2.60 2.79 -15.00
CA TYR A 74 1.95 3.25 -13.78
C TYR A 74 0.94 4.39 -14.01
N LEU A 75 1.32 5.33 -14.90
CA LEU A 75 0.57 6.55 -15.19
C LEU A 75 -0.49 6.38 -16.28
N GLU A 76 -0.51 5.27 -17.03
CA GLU A 76 -1.43 5.05 -18.15
C GLU A 76 -2.90 5.25 -17.74
N ARG A 77 -3.27 4.76 -16.55
CA ARG A 77 -4.63 4.82 -16.00
C ARG A 77 -4.75 5.79 -14.82
N TYR A 78 -3.75 6.66 -14.65
CA TYR A 78 -3.71 7.60 -13.54
C TYR A 78 -4.80 8.68 -13.71
N PRO A 79 -5.72 8.84 -12.74
CA PRO A 79 -6.85 9.76 -12.86
C PRO A 79 -6.48 11.25 -12.88
N GLY A 80 -5.21 11.59 -12.62
CA GLY A 80 -4.68 12.94 -12.56
C GLY A 80 -4.57 13.50 -11.14
N ASP A 81 -3.69 14.48 -10.96
CA ASP A 81 -3.30 14.99 -9.65
C ASP A 81 -4.43 15.62 -8.82
N ALA A 82 -5.51 16.07 -9.47
CA ALA A 82 -6.69 16.63 -8.79
C ALA A 82 -7.59 15.57 -8.14
N TYR A 83 -7.39 14.28 -8.47
CA TYR A 83 -8.24 13.16 -8.06
C TYR A 83 -7.53 12.14 -7.17
N VAL A 84 -6.23 12.34 -6.90
CA VAL A 84 -5.39 11.43 -6.13
C VAL A 84 -4.57 12.23 -5.12
N ASP A 85 -4.64 11.82 -3.86
CA ASP A 85 -3.87 12.42 -2.76
C ASP A 85 -2.65 11.57 -2.39
N VAL A 86 -2.80 10.24 -2.52
CA VAL A 86 -1.80 9.24 -2.13
C VAL A 86 -1.55 8.31 -3.32
N ILE A 87 -0.28 8.03 -3.60
CA ILE A 87 0.10 7.05 -4.62
C ILE A 87 0.76 5.85 -3.96
N GLY A 88 0.39 4.66 -4.40
CA GLY A 88 0.93 3.41 -3.92
C GLY A 88 0.95 2.36 -5.01
N PHE A 89 1.24 1.13 -4.63
CA PHE A 89 1.12 -0.06 -5.46
C PHE A 89 1.05 -1.28 -4.55
N ASP A 90 0.52 -2.37 -5.10
CA ASP A 90 0.34 -3.63 -4.40
C ASP A 90 1.26 -4.69 -5.05
N THR A 91 2.02 -5.43 -4.25
CA THR A 91 2.89 -6.51 -4.74
C THR A 91 3.11 -7.58 -3.68
N TYR A 92 3.15 -8.84 -4.09
CA TYR A 92 3.20 -9.99 -3.18
C TYR A 92 4.38 -10.90 -3.49
N HIS A 93 5.07 -11.36 -2.45
CA HIS A 93 6.12 -12.35 -2.56
C HIS A 93 5.49 -13.73 -2.82
N ARG A 94 5.64 -14.21 -4.06
CA ARG A 94 5.17 -15.53 -4.50
C ARG A 94 6.34 -16.51 -4.55
N ASN A 95 6.05 -17.80 -4.34
CA ASN A 95 7.02 -18.90 -4.37
C ASN A 95 8.19 -18.73 -3.39
N PRO A 96 7.92 -18.48 -2.09
CA PRO A 96 8.95 -18.19 -1.11
C PRO A 96 9.93 -19.35 -0.83
N ASP A 97 9.61 -20.57 -1.25
CA ASP A 97 10.49 -21.74 -1.12
C ASP A 97 11.64 -21.71 -2.15
N ASP A 98 11.56 -20.85 -3.17
CA ASP A 98 12.62 -20.63 -4.15
C ASP A 98 13.42 -19.37 -3.80
N SER A 99 14.70 -19.56 -3.50
CA SER A 99 15.64 -18.46 -3.23
C SER A 99 15.79 -17.48 -4.38
N LEU A 100 15.68 -17.93 -5.64
CA LEU A 100 15.74 -17.07 -6.82
C LEU A 100 14.47 -16.23 -6.92
N ALA A 101 13.30 -16.79 -6.64
CA ALA A 101 12.04 -16.05 -6.56
C ALA A 101 12.08 -15.01 -5.43
N THR A 102 12.65 -15.35 -4.27
CA THR A 102 12.85 -14.41 -3.15
C THR A 102 13.75 -13.24 -3.55
N GLN A 103 14.89 -13.54 -4.19
CA GLN A 103 15.81 -12.50 -4.65
C GLN A 103 15.17 -11.64 -5.74
N TRP A 104 14.44 -12.25 -6.68
CA TRP A 104 13.70 -11.55 -7.71
C TRP A 104 12.68 -10.60 -7.11
N PHE A 105 11.85 -11.06 -6.17
CA PHE A 105 10.86 -10.22 -5.49
C PHE A 105 11.52 -9.05 -4.76
N THR A 106 12.61 -9.30 -4.04
CA THR A 106 13.36 -8.25 -3.31
C THR A 106 13.85 -7.16 -4.26
N ASN A 107 14.48 -7.56 -5.37
CA ASN A 107 14.99 -6.63 -6.39
C ASN A 107 13.86 -5.88 -7.09
N ARG A 108 12.76 -6.59 -7.39
CA ARG A 108 11.58 -6.03 -8.04
C ARG A 108 10.92 -4.98 -7.17
N LEU A 109 10.74 -5.26 -5.88
CA LEU A 109 10.20 -4.32 -4.90
C LEU A 109 11.07 -3.08 -4.79
N ALA A 110 12.40 -3.23 -4.68
CA ALA A 110 13.33 -2.10 -4.64
C ALA A 110 13.22 -1.23 -5.91
N SER A 111 13.15 -1.86 -7.09
CA SER A 111 12.96 -1.16 -8.37
C SER A 111 11.65 -0.38 -8.42
N SER A 112 10.53 -1.00 -8.03
CA SER A 112 9.23 -0.32 -7.93
C SER A 112 9.28 0.88 -6.98
N MET A 113 9.93 0.74 -5.82
CA MET A 113 10.09 1.83 -4.86
C MET A 113 10.91 2.99 -5.43
N ALA A 114 11.94 2.71 -6.24
CA ALA A 114 12.71 3.74 -6.93
C ALA A 114 11.85 4.52 -7.93
N THR A 115 11.09 3.81 -8.77
CA THR A 115 10.17 4.44 -9.73
C THR A 115 9.10 5.27 -9.00
N MET A 116 8.50 4.70 -7.96
CA MET A 116 7.47 5.40 -7.17
C MET A 116 8.01 6.65 -6.48
N THR A 117 9.26 6.64 -6.03
CA THR A 117 9.89 7.83 -5.43
C THR A 117 10.01 8.96 -6.46
N GLN A 118 10.33 8.63 -7.72
CA GLN A 118 10.39 9.62 -8.81
C GLN A 118 9.00 10.18 -9.13
N ILE A 119 7.99 9.31 -9.25
CA ILE A 119 6.60 9.71 -9.52
C ILE A 119 6.07 10.58 -8.38
N ALA A 120 6.27 10.17 -7.12
CA ALA A 120 5.84 10.91 -5.94
C ALA A 120 6.42 12.32 -5.92
N LYS A 121 7.71 12.46 -6.24
CA LYS A 121 8.38 13.76 -6.34
C LYS A 121 7.82 14.61 -7.48
N ALA A 122 7.64 14.03 -8.67
CA ALA A 122 7.15 14.74 -9.85
C ALA A 122 5.71 15.26 -9.67
N HIS A 123 4.85 14.45 -9.05
CA HIS A 123 3.44 14.76 -8.83
C HIS A 123 3.12 15.37 -7.44
N GLN A 124 4.15 15.56 -6.61
CA GLN A 124 4.04 16.08 -5.24
C GLN A 124 3.05 15.27 -4.37
N LYS A 125 3.11 13.94 -4.47
CA LYS A 125 2.20 13.01 -3.77
C LYS A 125 2.89 12.29 -2.63
N VAL A 126 2.09 11.87 -1.65
CA VAL A 126 2.54 10.95 -0.60
C VAL A 126 2.64 9.55 -1.19
N MET A 127 3.81 8.92 -1.08
CA MET A 127 4.03 7.54 -1.52
C MET A 127 3.78 6.55 -0.39
N VAL A 128 3.18 5.40 -0.70
CA VAL A 128 2.97 4.28 0.23
C VAL A 128 3.28 2.94 -0.46
N LEU A 129 3.56 1.90 0.33
CA LEU A 129 3.41 0.52 -0.13
C LEU A 129 2.04 0.06 0.38
N SER A 130 1.03 0.20 -0.48
CA SER A 130 -0.38 0.12 -0.08
C SER A 130 -0.80 -1.29 0.32
N GLU A 131 -0.23 -2.30 -0.30
CA GLU A 131 -0.26 -3.68 0.15
C GLU A 131 1.02 -4.43 -0.22
N THR A 132 1.46 -5.30 0.68
CA THR A 132 2.45 -6.32 0.36
C THR A 132 2.30 -7.53 1.27
N GLY A 133 3.09 -8.56 1.05
CA GLY A 133 3.09 -9.72 1.93
C GLY A 133 3.72 -10.95 1.32
N CYS A 134 4.00 -11.90 2.19
CA CYS A 134 4.28 -13.29 1.85
C CYS A 134 3.29 -14.14 2.65
N GLU A 135 2.38 -14.83 1.96
CA GLU A 135 1.32 -15.60 2.62
C GLU A 135 1.96 -16.67 3.52
N GLN A 136 1.48 -16.76 4.76
CA GLN A 136 2.03 -17.57 5.85
C GLN A 136 3.46 -17.19 6.32
N VAL A 137 4.13 -16.25 5.65
CA VAL A 137 5.49 -15.79 5.99
C VAL A 137 6.49 -16.94 6.25
N PRO A 138 6.63 -17.92 5.35
CA PRO A 138 7.49 -19.11 5.56
C PRO A 138 8.99 -18.77 5.60
N VAL A 139 9.40 -17.65 5.02
CA VAL A 139 10.79 -17.17 5.08
C VAL A 139 11.07 -16.58 6.46
N GLN A 140 11.94 -17.22 7.24
CA GLN A 140 12.18 -16.85 8.64
C GLN A 140 12.67 -15.41 8.82
N ASN A 141 13.49 -14.92 7.91
CA ASN A 141 14.02 -13.57 7.90
C ASN A 141 13.30 -12.64 6.90
N TRP A 142 12.03 -12.88 6.58
CA TRP A 142 11.31 -12.11 5.56
C TRP A 142 11.23 -10.61 5.86
N TRP A 143 11.05 -10.21 7.11
CA TRP A 143 10.89 -8.81 7.49
C TRP A 143 12.18 -8.02 7.34
N THR A 144 13.30 -8.54 7.87
CA THR A 144 14.59 -7.81 7.80
C THR A 144 15.37 -8.11 6.52
N GLY A 145 15.33 -9.35 6.05
CA GLY A 145 16.10 -9.85 4.91
C GLY A 145 15.46 -9.58 3.56
N VAL A 146 14.12 -9.52 3.48
CA VAL A 146 13.39 -9.33 2.20
C VAL A 146 12.71 -7.97 2.16
N LEU A 147 11.74 -7.72 3.05
CA LEU A 147 10.97 -6.48 3.04
C LEU A 147 11.85 -5.26 3.33
N TRP A 148 12.52 -5.26 4.48
CA TRP A 148 13.36 -4.12 4.89
C TRP A 148 14.52 -3.88 3.94
N SER A 149 15.19 -4.93 3.47
CA SER A 149 16.32 -4.81 2.54
C SER A 149 15.93 -4.08 1.25
N ALA A 150 14.70 -4.32 0.75
CA ALA A 150 14.16 -3.65 -0.42
C ALA A 150 13.70 -2.20 -0.16
N ILE A 151 13.08 -1.92 0.99
CA ILE A 151 12.46 -0.60 1.23
C ILE A 151 13.33 0.40 1.99
N LYS A 152 14.43 -0.04 2.62
CA LYS A 152 15.24 0.79 3.54
C LYS A 152 15.82 2.06 2.91
N ASN A 153 15.95 2.16 1.60
CA ASN A 153 16.50 3.37 0.97
C ASN A 153 15.42 4.37 0.54
N TYR A 154 14.15 4.07 0.83
CA TYR A 154 13.00 4.87 0.41
C TYR A 154 12.20 5.34 1.63
N GLN A 155 11.21 6.20 1.40
CA GLN A 155 10.41 6.82 2.45
C GLN A 155 8.90 6.68 2.19
N PRO A 156 8.35 5.46 2.09
CA PRO A 156 6.91 5.31 2.09
C PRO A 156 6.33 5.80 3.42
N ALA A 157 5.19 6.50 3.37
CA ALA A 157 4.52 6.97 4.58
C ALA A 157 3.98 5.82 5.44
N TYR A 158 3.61 4.71 4.80
CA TYR A 158 3.35 3.43 5.46
C TYR A 158 3.63 2.27 4.51
N VAL A 159 3.81 1.10 5.11
CA VAL A 159 3.79 -0.20 4.47
C VAL A 159 2.70 -1.02 5.14
N LEU A 160 1.80 -1.62 4.37
CA LEU A 160 0.69 -2.41 4.91
C LEU A 160 0.79 -3.85 4.42
N VAL A 161 0.72 -4.80 5.36
CA VAL A 161 0.55 -6.21 5.04
C VAL A 161 -0.90 -6.62 5.19
N TRP A 162 -1.29 -7.67 4.46
CA TRP A 162 -2.68 -8.12 4.44
C TRP A 162 -3.12 -8.80 5.75
N ARG A 163 -4.40 -9.16 5.83
CA ARG A 163 -5.04 -9.65 7.05
C ARG A 163 -4.41 -10.95 7.58
N ASN A 164 -4.47 -11.13 8.89
CA ASN A 164 -4.45 -12.46 9.51
C ASN A 164 -5.91 -12.88 9.71
N GLY A 165 -6.44 -13.78 8.88
CA GLY A 165 -7.86 -14.15 9.04
C GLY A 165 -8.17 -15.62 9.02
N ARG A 166 -7.22 -16.49 8.67
CA ARG A 166 -7.33 -17.94 8.91
C ARG A 166 -5.94 -18.52 9.20
N PRO A 167 -5.85 -19.73 9.81
CA PRO A 167 -4.57 -20.38 10.07
C PRO A 167 -3.72 -20.64 8.81
N ASP A 168 -4.35 -20.76 7.65
CA ASP A 168 -3.70 -20.96 6.35
C ASP A 168 -3.52 -19.66 5.53
N HIS A 169 -4.05 -18.53 6.02
CA HIS A 169 -4.08 -17.27 5.28
C HIS A 169 -3.86 -16.08 6.22
N PHE A 170 -2.59 -15.69 6.32
CA PHE A 170 -2.10 -14.62 7.17
C PHE A 170 -0.81 -14.01 6.59
N TYR A 171 -0.50 -12.77 6.96
CA TYR A 171 0.65 -12.03 6.41
C TYR A 171 1.49 -11.29 7.46
N ALA A 172 1.05 -11.31 8.73
CA ALA A 172 1.85 -10.93 9.89
C ALA A 172 2.06 -12.16 10.80
N PRO A 173 3.19 -12.30 11.49
CA PRO A 173 3.37 -13.40 12.43
C PRO A 173 2.42 -13.26 13.63
N TYR A 174 2.22 -14.37 14.31
CA TYR A 174 1.53 -14.46 15.60
C TYR A 174 2.50 -15.02 16.66
N PRO A 175 2.14 -15.00 17.97
CA PRO A 175 2.99 -15.56 19.01
C PRO A 175 3.38 -17.02 18.73
N GLY A 176 4.68 -17.31 18.71
CA GLY A 176 5.23 -18.63 18.37
C GLY A 176 5.46 -18.89 16.88
N HIS A 177 5.04 -17.98 15.98
CA HIS A 177 5.32 -18.11 14.56
C HIS A 177 6.83 -18.04 14.26
N LEU A 178 7.30 -18.78 13.24
CA LEU A 178 8.72 -18.91 12.93
C LEU A 178 9.40 -17.55 12.65
N SER A 179 8.70 -16.61 12.00
CA SER A 179 9.20 -15.27 11.68
C SER A 179 8.97 -14.22 12.78
N GLN A 180 8.46 -14.61 13.96
CA GLN A 180 8.15 -13.68 15.05
C GLN A 180 9.37 -12.86 15.50
N ASN A 181 10.52 -13.50 15.68
CA ASN A 181 11.72 -12.81 16.17
C ASN A 181 12.26 -11.82 15.14
N ASP A 182 12.16 -12.16 13.86
CA ASP A 182 12.53 -11.27 12.76
C ASP A 182 11.58 -10.07 12.65
N PHE A 183 10.27 -10.27 12.84
CA PHE A 183 9.31 -9.17 12.91
C PHE A 183 9.58 -8.22 14.07
N LYS A 184 9.96 -8.74 15.25
CA LYS A 184 10.40 -7.91 16.38
C LYS A 184 11.64 -7.11 16.04
N ALA A 185 12.62 -7.70 15.35
CA ALA A 185 13.80 -6.98 14.88
C ALA A 185 13.45 -5.87 13.88
N PHE A 186 12.52 -6.14 12.96
CA PHE A 186 11.98 -5.13 12.03
C PHE A 186 11.27 -3.99 12.77
N GLN A 187 10.43 -4.31 13.76
CA GLN A 187 9.71 -3.33 14.58
C GLN A 187 10.66 -2.42 15.38
N GLN A 188 11.80 -2.95 15.83
CA GLN A 188 12.82 -2.18 16.55
C GLN A 188 13.66 -1.25 15.66
N HIS A 189 13.52 -1.33 14.34
CA HIS A 189 14.30 -0.47 13.45
C HIS A 189 13.90 1.00 13.65
N PRO A 190 14.85 1.95 13.81
CA PRO A 190 14.56 3.36 14.16
C PRO A 190 13.76 4.17 13.10
N ARG A 191 13.41 3.53 11.98
CA ARG A 191 12.65 4.11 10.86
C ARG A 191 11.33 3.40 10.61
N VAL A 192 11.00 2.40 11.44
CA VAL A 192 9.71 1.73 11.47
C VAL A 192 8.97 2.29 12.67
N TYR A 193 7.70 2.63 12.48
CA TYR A 193 6.89 3.23 13.54
C TYR A 193 5.58 2.46 13.68
N PHE A 194 5.36 1.92 14.87
CA PHE A 194 4.09 1.39 15.31
C PHE A 194 3.30 2.47 16.06
N GLN A 195 2.05 2.17 16.40
CA GLN A 195 1.09 3.16 16.89
C GLN A 195 1.60 3.98 18.08
N ASP A 196 2.23 3.35 19.07
CA ASP A 196 2.64 4.04 20.30
C ASP A 196 3.88 4.90 20.10
N GLU A 197 4.81 4.47 19.24
CA GLU A 197 5.99 5.24 18.83
C GLU A 197 5.58 6.49 18.05
N TRP A 198 4.58 6.37 17.17
CA TRP A 198 4.03 7.51 16.43
C TRP A 198 3.32 8.52 17.34
N LYS A 199 2.52 8.05 18.31
CA LYS A 199 1.87 8.93 19.31
C LYS A 199 2.90 9.72 20.12
N ALA A 200 4.01 9.10 20.52
CA ALA A 200 5.06 9.76 21.29
C ALA A 200 5.68 10.92 20.50
N ARG A 201 5.94 10.75 19.19
CA ARG A 201 6.47 11.81 18.32
C ARG A 201 5.49 12.94 18.05
N LYS A 202 4.20 12.64 17.85
CA LYS A 202 3.18 13.68 17.65
C LYS A 202 3.05 14.64 18.84
N ARG A 203 3.36 14.19 20.06
CA ARG A 203 3.34 15.03 21.27
C ARG A 203 4.55 15.98 21.38
N GLN A 204 5.58 15.78 20.55
CA GLN A 204 6.82 16.58 20.56
C GLN A 204 6.83 17.68 19.47
N LYS A 205 5.78 17.76 18.65
CA LYS A 205 5.58 18.78 17.61
C LYS A 205 4.35 19.62 17.96
#